data_AF-A0A7T5UVH9-F1
#
_entry.id   AF-A0A7T5UVH9-F1
#
_cell.length_a   1.000
_cell.length_b   1.000
_cell.length_c   1.000
_cell.angle_alpha   90.00
_cell.angle_beta   90.00
_cell.angle_gamma   90.00
#
_symmetry.space_group_name_H-M   'P 1'
#
loop_
_entity.id
_entity.type
_entity.pdbx_description
1 polymer ?
#
loop_
_entity_poly.entity_id
_entity_poly.type
_entity_poly.pdbx_seq_one_letter_code
_entity_poly.pdbx_strand_id
1 'polypeptide(L)'
;MHHDKDPFRHYEGHENEIYVGAPGDLDNQVRGFIERFDFHDHPDLYEASLAIIDGLMNDDPDADRLKLAWQEFAQIAEGIVEATEVTADNPDAYTKAQIEAMLYKALLFQTAGKTERYLEELDRAEVYALNNRYDGLSVAIDREIATWPETVAVSPEMIVVMLRGRIADENREFLRDLAEQGADLEDMIGHAYSALLEEGEDPESVLAELGILQG
;
A
#
# COMPACT_ATOMS: atom_id res chain seq x y z
N MET A 1 -23.38 30.10 -39.02
CA MET A 1 -23.37 28.79 -39.70
C MET A 1 -21.95 28.25 -39.59
N HIS A 2 -21.84 27.20 -38.77
CA HIS A 2 -20.70 26.35 -38.39
C HIS A 2 -19.26 26.89 -38.44
N HIS A 3 -18.73 27.06 -37.22
CA HIS A 3 -17.34 26.89 -36.86
C HIS A 3 -16.87 25.48 -37.22
N ASP A 4 -15.79 25.43 -38.01
CA ASP A 4 -14.95 24.25 -38.14
C ASP A 4 -13.69 24.55 -37.31
N LYS A 5 -13.58 23.91 -36.15
CA LYS A 5 -12.39 23.90 -35.32
C LYS A 5 -12.11 22.45 -34.96
N ASP A 6 -11.27 21.87 -35.80
CA ASP A 6 -10.49 20.66 -35.58
C ASP A 6 -9.92 20.62 -34.15
N PRO A 7 -10.32 19.67 -33.28
CA PRO A 7 -9.94 19.68 -31.87
C PRO A 7 -8.59 18.98 -31.58
N PHE A 8 -7.86 18.52 -32.60
CA PHE A 8 -6.61 17.80 -32.41
C PHE A 8 -5.41 18.56 -32.96
N ARG A 9 -4.92 19.54 -32.20
CA ARG A 9 -3.56 20.07 -32.39
C ARG A 9 -2.92 20.50 -31.08
N HIS A 10 -1.80 19.82 -30.79
CA HIS A 10 -0.70 20.20 -29.90
C HIS A 10 -0.96 20.14 -28.39
N TYR A 11 -0.80 18.93 -27.83
CA TYR A 11 -0.16 18.80 -26.52
C TYR A 11 1.34 18.57 -26.75
N GLU A 12 2.08 19.66 -26.94
CA GLU A 12 3.52 19.72 -26.68
C GLU A 12 3.70 20.49 -25.37
N GLY A 13 4.47 19.91 -24.45
CA GLY A 13 4.87 20.57 -23.20
C GLY A 13 3.95 20.25 -22.03
N HIS A 14 4.29 19.18 -21.29
CA HIS A 14 5.00 19.31 -20.02
C HIS A 14 5.31 17.88 -19.57
N GLU A 15 6.61 17.57 -19.52
CA GLU A 15 7.14 16.52 -18.64
C GLU A 15 6.64 16.85 -17.23
N ASN A 16 5.48 16.32 -16.85
CA ASN A 16 5.09 16.25 -15.46
C ASN A 16 5.93 15.11 -14.88
N GLU A 17 7.18 15.42 -14.57
CA GLU A 17 7.84 14.83 -13.42
C GLU A 17 6.80 14.82 -12.29
N ILE A 18 6.35 13.63 -11.91
CA ILE A 18 5.60 13.43 -10.67
C ILE A 18 6.61 13.75 -9.58
N TYR A 19 6.70 15.03 -9.25
CA TYR A 19 7.57 15.55 -8.21
C TYR A 19 6.99 15.09 -6.88
N VAL A 20 7.49 13.97 -6.39
CA VAL A 20 7.30 13.57 -5.00
C VAL A 20 8.49 14.14 -4.21
N GLY A 21 8.21 14.67 -3.03
CA GLY A 21 9.20 15.40 -2.24
C GLY A 21 8.59 16.02 -1.00
N ALA A 22 8.06 15.17 -0.13
CA ALA A 22 7.68 15.44 1.27
C ALA A 22 7.83 14.10 2.04
N PRO A 23 7.80 14.06 3.39
CA PRO A 23 7.80 12.80 4.14
C PRO A 23 6.77 11.84 3.53
N GLY A 24 7.17 10.60 3.24
CA GLY A 24 6.39 9.74 2.32
C GLY A 24 6.88 9.74 0.88
N ASP A 25 8.08 10.22 0.61
CA ASP A 25 8.69 10.01 -0.70
C ASP A 25 9.28 8.59 -0.74
N LEU A 26 8.47 7.64 -1.22
CA LEU A 26 8.80 6.21 -1.25
C LEU A 26 10.27 6.03 -1.65
N ASP A 27 11.06 5.38 -0.78
CA ASP A 27 12.50 5.22 -0.95
C ASP A 27 12.82 4.82 -2.41
N ASN A 28 13.81 5.46 -3.02
CA ASN A 28 14.17 5.23 -4.42
C ASN A 28 14.46 3.76 -4.73
N GLN A 29 14.85 2.97 -3.72
CA GLN A 29 15.02 1.53 -3.81
C GLN A 29 13.68 0.79 -3.98
N VAL A 30 12.61 1.24 -3.31
CA VAL A 30 11.26 0.68 -3.44
C VAL A 30 10.63 1.13 -4.76
N ARG A 31 10.78 2.40 -5.17
CA ARG A 31 10.31 2.89 -6.48
C ARG A 31 11.01 2.17 -7.62
N GLY A 32 12.33 2.03 -7.54
CA GLY A 32 13.14 1.32 -8.52
C GLY A 32 12.87 -0.18 -8.57
N PHE A 33 12.09 -0.73 -7.64
CA PHE A 33 11.65 -2.12 -7.69
C PHE A 33 10.45 -2.32 -8.61
N ILE A 34 9.63 -1.29 -8.81
CA ILE A 34 8.39 -1.31 -9.61
C ILE A 34 8.73 -1.01 -11.07
N GLU A 35 9.27 -2.01 -11.77
CA GLU A 35 9.74 -1.87 -13.16
C GLU A 35 8.72 -2.41 -14.16
N ARG A 36 7.92 -3.41 -13.78
CA ARG A 36 6.97 -4.12 -14.69
C ARG A 36 5.61 -3.46 -14.81
N PHE A 37 5.29 -2.57 -13.88
CA PHE A 37 4.03 -1.84 -13.85
C PHE A 37 4.18 -0.44 -14.49
N ASP A 38 5.10 -0.30 -15.46
CA ASP A 38 5.21 0.92 -16.26
C ASP A 38 3.96 1.07 -17.14
N PHE A 39 3.29 2.21 -16.96
CA PHE A 39 2.08 2.60 -17.68
C PHE A 39 2.24 2.63 -19.20
N HIS A 40 3.46 2.83 -19.69
CA HIS A 40 3.74 2.84 -21.12
C HIS A 40 3.51 1.47 -21.77
N ASP A 41 3.68 0.39 -21.00
CA ASP A 41 3.52 -0.99 -21.50
C ASP A 41 2.12 -1.56 -21.25
N HIS A 42 1.34 -0.94 -20.36
CA HIS A 42 0.03 -1.42 -19.93
C HIS A 42 -1.03 -0.29 -19.89
N PRO A 43 -1.57 0.16 -21.04
CA PRO A 43 -2.52 1.28 -21.08
C PRO A 43 -3.83 0.98 -20.32
N ASP A 44 -4.31 -0.26 -20.34
CA ASP A 44 -5.53 -0.64 -19.61
C ASP A 44 -5.32 -0.58 -18.08
N LEU A 45 -4.11 -0.91 -17.62
CA LEU A 45 -3.72 -0.76 -16.21
C LEU A 45 -3.71 0.72 -15.80
N TYR A 46 -3.21 1.60 -16.68
CA TYR A 46 -3.20 3.04 -16.46
C TYR A 46 -4.63 3.60 -16.33
N GLU A 47 -5.54 3.23 -17.23
CA GLU A 47 -6.94 3.68 -17.19
C GLU A 47 -7.66 3.21 -15.91
N ALA A 48 -7.48 1.94 -15.53
CA ALA A 48 -8.04 1.41 -14.28
C ALA A 48 -7.47 2.16 -13.06
N SER A 49 -6.17 2.44 -13.06
CA SER A 49 -5.48 3.17 -11.98
C SER A 49 -5.97 4.61 -11.86
N LEU A 50 -6.18 5.32 -12.98
CA LEU A 50 -6.77 6.65 -12.97
C LEU A 50 -8.19 6.65 -12.42
N ALA A 51 -9.02 5.68 -12.82
CA ALA A 51 -10.39 5.55 -12.32
C ALA A 51 -10.42 5.25 -10.81
N ILE A 52 -9.48 4.46 -10.30
CA ILE A 52 -9.31 4.22 -8.87
C ILE A 52 -8.94 5.51 -8.14
N ILE A 53 -7.92 6.23 -8.62
CA ILE A 53 -7.44 7.47 -7.98
C ILE A 53 -8.56 8.51 -7.95
N ASP A 54 -9.23 8.74 -9.08
CA ASP A 54 -10.37 9.67 -9.19
C ASP A 54 -11.50 9.30 -8.22
N GLY A 55 -11.85 8.01 -8.15
CA GLY A 55 -12.84 7.53 -7.20
C GLY A 55 -12.42 7.70 -5.75
N LEU A 56 -11.16 7.44 -5.39
CA LEU A 56 -10.69 7.59 -4.01
C LEU A 56 -10.60 9.05 -3.58
N MET A 57 -10.25 9.97 -4.49
CA MET A 57 -10.12 11.40 -4.20
C MET A 57 -11.48 12.12 -4.10
N ASN A 58 -12.57 11.49 -4.54
CA ASN A 58 -13.90 12.07 -4.49
C ASN A 58 -14.55 11.89 -3.10
N ASP A 59 -15.20 12.96 -2.61
CA ASP A 59 -15.92 12.95 -1.33
C ASP A 59 -17.21 12.11 -1.36
N ASP A 60 -17.82 11.94 -2.55
CA ASP A 60 -19.00 11.10 -2.79
C ASP A 60 -18.75 10.22 -4.02
N PRO A 61 -17.92 9.17 -3.89
CA PRO A 61 -17.55 8.34 -5.02
C PRO A 61 -18.72 7.47 -5.46
N ASP A 62 -18.83 7.30 -6.78
CA ASP A 62 -19.63 6.22 -7.35
C ASP A 62 -18.99 4.88 -6.94
N ALA A 63 -19.52 4.29 -5.86
CA ALA A 63 -18.97 3.10 -5.24
C ALA A 63 -18.99 1.89 -6.19
N ASP A 64 -19.98 1.79 -7.08
CA ASP A 64 -20.05 0.71 -8.07
C ASP A 64 -18.98 0.90 -9.14
N ARG A 65 -18.77 2.13 -9.61
CA ARG A 65 -17.69 2.43 -10.55
C ARG A 65 -16.30 2.20 -9.95
N LEU A 66 -16.08 2.65 -8.72
CA LEU A 66 -14.81 2.42 -8.01
C LEU A 66 -14.55 0.93 -7.81
N LYS A 67 -15.59 0.16 -7.46
CA LYS A 67 -15.50 -1.30 -7.35
C LYS A 67 -15.13 -1.95 -8.69
N LEU A 68 -15.75 -1.53 -9.79
CA LEU A 68 -15.41 -2.05 -11.12
C LEU A 68 -13.97 -1.73 -11.50
N ALA A 69 -13.49 -0.50 -11.24
CA ALA A 69 -12.11 -0.12 -11.50
C ALA A 69 -11.10 -0.96 -10.70
N TRP A 70 -11.41 -1.26 -9.43
CA TRP A 70 -10.61 -2.18 -8.61
C TRP A 70 -10.60 -3.61 -9.15
N GLN A 71 -11.73 -4.11 -9.65
CA GLN A 71 -11.82 -5.44 -10.25
C GLN A 71 -10.99 -5.52 -11.54
N GLU A 72 -11.07 -4.49 -12.39
CA GLU A 72 -10.29 -4.40 -13.62
C GLU A 72 -8.79 -4.33 -13.34
N PHE A 73 -8.38 -3.45 -12.40
CA PHE A 73 -7.00 -3.37 -11.93
C PHE A 73 -6.49 -4.73 -11.44
N ALA A 74 -7.25 -5.41 -10.57
CA ALA A 74 -6.85 -6.70 -10.01
C ALA A 74 -6.67 -7.76 -11.10
N GLN A 75 -7.60 -7.83 -12.06
CA GLN A 75 -7.52 -8.78 -13.17
C GLN A 75 -6.31 -8.53 -14.07
N ILE A 76 -6.00 -7.27 -14.38
CA ILE A 76 -4.85 -6.92 -15.22
C ILE A 76 -3.55 -7.20 -14.49
N ALA A 77 -3.44 -6.76 -13.23
CA ALA A 77 -2.27 -6.98 -12.40
C ALA A 77 -1.99 -8.48 -12.21
N GLU A 78 -3.02 -9.29 -11.92
CA GLU A 78 -2.92 -10.75 -11.84
C GLU A 78 -2.43 -11.33 -13.17
N GLY A 79 -2.99 -10.90 -14.30
CA GLY A 79 -2.54 -11.34 -15.62
C GLY A 79 -1.06 -11.03 -15.91
N ILE A 80 -0.56 -9.87 -15.48
CA ILE A 80 0.86 -9.51 -15.60
C ILE A 80 1.74 -10.45 -14.75
N VAL A 81 1.32 -10.70 -13.51
CA VAL A 81 2.06 -11.60 -12.62
C VAL A 81 2.06 -13.04 -13.15
N GLU A 82 0.91 -13.56 -13.56
CA GLU A 82 0.78 -14.92 -14.09
C GLU A 82 1.53 -15.13 -15.41
N ALA A 83 1.63 -14.09 -16.24
CA ALA A 83 2.40 -14.11 -17.48
C ALA A 83 3.93 -14.07 -17.24
N THR A 84 4.37 -13.81 -16.00
CA THR A 84 5.80 -13.71 -15.67
C THR A 84 6.46 -15.09 -15.71
N GLU A 85 7.34 -15.29 -16.69
CA GLU A 85 8.05 -16.56 -16.87
C GLU A 85 9.14 -16.75 -15.82
N VAL A 86 9.06 -17.87 -15.09
CA VAL A 86 10.12 -18.33 -14.19
C VAL A 86 11.18 -19.06 -15.00
N THR A 87 12.41 -18.55 -14.95
CA THR A 87 13.55 -19.12 -15.68
C THR A 87 14.66 -19.52 -14.73
N ALA A 88 15.63 -20.31 -15.20
CA ALA A 88 16.78 -20.69 -14.37
C ALA A 88 17.62 -19.49 -13.91
N ASP A 89 17.65 -18.42 -14.72
CA ASP A 89 18.39 -17.18 -14.43
C ASP A 89 17.59 -16.20 -13.55
N ASN A 90 16.27 -16.41 -13.43
CA ASN A 90 15.39 -15.61 -12.58
C ASN A 90 14.31 -16.52 -11.93
N PRO A 91 14.70 -17.37 -10.95
CA PRO A 91 13.79 -18.33 -10.34
C PRO A 91 12.69 -17.65 -9.51
N ASP A 92 12.92 -16.43 -9.04
CA ASP A 92 12.01 -15.68 -8.17
C ASP A 92 11.19 -14.64 -8.95
N ALA A 93 11.15 -14.72 -10.29
CA ALA A 93 10.50 -13.74 -11.16
C ALA A 93 9.04 -13.50 -10.79
N TYR A 94 8.29 -14.58 -10.52
CA TYR A 94 6.89 -14.53 -10.10
C TYR A 94 6.72 -13.79 -8.77
N THR A 95 7.54 -14.14 -7.78
CA THR A 95 7.54 -13.49 -6.47
C THR A 95 7.88 -12.00 -6.58
N LYS A 96 8.87 -11.65 -7.41
CA LYS A 96 9.20 -10.24 -7.70
C LYS A 96 7.98 -9.51 -8.26
N ALA A 97 7.29 -10.09 -9.25
CA ALA A 97 6.11 -9.50 -9.85
C ALA A 97 4.94 -9.34 -8.85
N GLN A 98 4.75 -10.30 -7.93
CA GLN A 98 3.75 -10.17 -6.86
C GLN A 98 4.06 -9.00 -5.92
N ILE A 99 5.31 -8.85 -5.48
CA ILE A 99 5.69 -7.73 -4.63
C ILE A 99 5.50 -6.39 -5.36
N GLU A 100 5.86 -6.33 -6.66
CA GLU A 100 5.61 -5.14 -7.48
C GLU A 100 4.13 -4.78 -7.55
N ALA A 101 3.23 -5.76 -7.75
CA ALA A 101 1.79 -5.51 -7.78
C ALA A 101 1.27 -4.93 -6.45
N MET A 102 1.76 -5.45 -5.31
CA MET A 102 1.40 -4.95 -3.98
C MET A 102 1.90 -3.51 -3.76
N LEU A 103 3.16 -3.24 -4.08
CA LEU A 103 3.75 -1.90 -3.96
C LEU A 103 3.05 -0.90 -4.88
N TYR A 104 2.72 -1.32 -6.09
CA TYR A 104 2.01 -0.50 -7.05
C TYR A 104 0.60 -0.13 -6.55
N LYS A 105 -0.14 -1.09 -5.98
CA LYS A 105 -1.42 -0.82 -5.32
C LYS A 105 -1.28 0.17 -4.15
N ALA A 106 -0.21 0.05 -3.36
CA ALA A 106 0.09 1.03 -2.31
C ALA A 106 0.26 2.45 -2.89
N LEU A 107 0.98 2.58 -4.02
CA LEU A 107 1.16 3.87 -4.70
C LEU A 107 -0.16 4.50 -5.19
N LEU A 108 -1.15 3.70 -5.59
CA LEU A 108 -2.48 4.22 -5.93
C LEU A 108 -3.14 4.89 -4.72
N PHE A 109 -3.07 4.25 -3.55
CA PHE A 109 -3.58 4.83 -2.30
C PHE A 109 -2.82 6.08 -1.89
N GLN A 110 -1.49 6.06 -1.99
CA GLN A 110 -0.66 7.22 -1.71
C GLN A 110 -1.04 8.41 -2.60
N THR A 111 -1.16 8.17 -3.91
CA THR A 111 -1.51 9.19 -4.90
C THR A 111 -2.89 9.80 -4.61
N ALA A 112 -3.84 8.98 -4.14
CA ALA A 112 -5.17 9.43 -3.73
C ALA A 112 -5.24 10.05 -2.32
N GLY A 113 -4.10 10.19 -1.63
CA GLY A 113 -4.04 10.74 -0.27
C GLY A 113 -4.65 9.83 0.81
N LYS A 114 -4.76 8.52 0.55
CA LYS A 114 -5.29 7.52 1.47
C LYS A 114 -4.17 6.87 2.28
N THR A 115 -3.58 7.65 3.19
CA THR A 115 -2.39 7.25 3.94
C THR A 115 -2.54 5.94 4.72
N GLU A 116 -3.66 5.71 5.42
CA GLU A 116 -3.90 4.45 6.15
C GLU A 116 -3.81 3.24 5.22
N ARG A 117 -4.56 3.28 4.10
CA ARG A 117 -4.54 2.21 3.09
C ARG A 117 -3.20 2.04 2.41
N TYR A 118 -2.45 3.12 2.20
CA TYR A 118 -1.09 3.05 1.68
C TYR A 118 -0.18 2.25 2.62
N LEU A 119 -0.22 2.54 3.93
CA LEU A 119 0.60 1.86 4.93
C LEU A 119 0.20 0.39 5.14
N GLU A 120 -1.09 0.07 5.07
CA GLU A 120 -1.57 -1.31 5.10
C GLU A 120 -1.01 -2.14 3.92
N GLU A 121 -1.02 -1.58 2.71
CA GLU A 121 -0.50 -2.29 1.53
C GLU A 121 1.03 -2.39 1.56
N LEU A 122 1.73 -1.37 2.08
CA LEU A 122 3.16 -1.47 2.32
C LEU A 122 3.49 -2.56 3.34
N ASP A 123 2.74 -2.66 4.44
CA ASP A 123 2.95 -3.70 5.44
C ASP A 123 2.75 -5.11 4.85
N ARG A 124 1.72 -5.29 4.03
CA ARG A 124 1.49 -6.54 3.29
C ARG A 124 2.65 -6.87 2.36
N ALA A 125 3.11 -5.88 1.58
CA ALA A 125 4.24 -6.04 0.67
C ALA A 125 5.53 -6.40 1.41
N GLU A 126 5.76 -5.77 2.57
CA GLU A 126 6.92 -6.01 3.42
C GLU A 126 6.94 -7.43 3.96
N VAL A 127 5.85 -7.89 4.57
CA VAL A 127 5.74 -9.26 5.11
C VAL A 127 5.92 -10.29 3.99
N TYR A 128 5.34 -10.04 2.82
CA TYR A 128 5.51 -10.91 1.66
C TYR A 128 6.96 -10.94 1.17
N ALA A 129 7.63 -9.79 1.11
CA ALA A 129 9.05 -9.68 0.76
C ALA A 129 9.93 -10.44 1.75
N LEU A 130 9.73 -10.27 3.06
CA LEU A 130 10.49 -10.95 4.12
C LEU A 130 10.34 -12.47 4.03
N ASN A 131 9.11 -12.97 3.91
CA ASN A 131 8.83 -14.41 3.80
C ASN A 131 9.46 -15.05 2.57
N ASN A 132 9.71 -14.26 1.53
CA ASN A 132 10.35 -14.71 0.31
C ASN A 132 11.84 -14.29 0.18
N ARG A 133 12.48 -13.88 1.29
CA ARG A 133 13.92 -13.57 1.37
C ARG A 133 14.36 -12.35 0.54
N TYR A 134 13.46 -11.40 0.34
CA TYR A 134 13.76 -10.08 -0.20
C TYR A 134 14.15 -9.10 0.91
N ASP A 135 15.09 -9.49 1.77
CA ASP A 135 15.44 -8.78 3.02
C ASP A 135 15.76 -7.29 2.79
N GLY A 136 16.52 -7.00 1.73
CA GLY A 136 16.91 -5.62 1.40
C GLY A 136 15.72 -4.73 1.02
N LEU A 137 14.68 -5.31 0.41
CA LEU A 137 13.44 -4.60 0.08
C LEU A 137 12.52 -4.51 1.29
N SER A 138 12.36 -5.59 2.05
CA SER A 138 11.59 -5.60 3.31
C SER A 138 12.11 -4.51 4.26
N VAL A 139 13.42 -4.40 4.45
CA VAL A 139 14.04 -3.33 5.26
C VAL A 139 13.77 -1.94 4.70
N ALA A 140 13.72 -1.77 3.38
CA ALA A 140 13.42 -0.48 2.77
C ALA A 140 11.95 -0.08 2.99
N ILE A 141 11.01 -1.01 2.81
CA ILE A 141 9.58 -0.79 3.05
C ILE A 141 9.32 -0.53 4.55
N ASP A 142 9.97 -1.28 5.43
CA ASP A 142 9.85 -1.07 6.89
C ASP A 142 10.28 0.35 7.30
N ARG A 143 11.42 0.81 6.79
CA ARG A 143 11.89 2.18 7.05
C ARG A 143 10.88 3.22 6.58
N GLU A 144 10.27 3.01 5.42
CA GLU A 144 9.22 3.88 4.91
C GLU A 144 8.03 3.93 5.89
N ILE A 145 7.49 2.78 6.30
CA ILE A 145 6.37 2.70 7.27
C ILE A 145 6.71 3.42 8.58
N ALA A 146 7.93 3.23 9.10
CA ALA A 146 8.39 3.81 10.34
C ALA A 146 8.46 5.36 10.32
N THR A 147 8.37 6.01 9.15
CA THR A 147 8.35 7.49 9.06
C THR A 147 6.98 8.13 9.34
N TRP A 148 5.90 7.34 9.38
CA TRP A 148 4.52 7.82 9.48
C TRP A 148 3.81 7.86 10.86
N PRO A 149 4.31 7.28 11.98
CA PRO A 149 3.49 7.02 13.16
C PRO A 149 2.89 8.27 13.86
N GLU A 150 3.42 9.47 13.66
CA GLU A 150 2.91 10.68 14.33
C GLU A 150 1.77 11.40 13.58
N THR A 151 1.42 10.97 12.35
CA THR A 151 0.52 11.74 11.47
C THR A 151 -0.75 11.02 11.07
N VAL A 152 -0.87 9.73 11.38
CA VAL A 152 -1.97 8.87 10.93
C VAL A 152 -2.97 8.67 12.06
N ALA A 153 -4.27 8.69 11.74
CA ALA A 153 -5.31 8.44 12.72
C ALA A 153 -5.23 6.99 13.21
N VAL A 154 -5.50 6.78 14.50
CA VAL A 154 -5.51 5.43 15.07
C VAL A 154 -6.80 4.73 14.66
N SER A 155 -6.66 3.69 13.83
CA SER A 155 -7.71 2.76 13.42
C SER A 155 -7.36 1.33 13.83
N PRO A 156 -8.32 0.39 13.84
CA PRO A 156 -8.05 -1.04 14.00
C PRO A 156 -6.87 -1.54 13.15
N GLU A 157 -6.87 -1.24 11.86
CA GLU A 157 -5.85 -1.65 10.92
C GLU A 157 -4.50 -0.99 11.23
N MET A 158 -4.51 0.30 11.62
CA MET A 158 -3.29 1.00 11.98
C MET A 158 -2.66 0.47 13.26
N ILE A 159 -3.44 -0.04 14.23
CA ILE A 159 -2.87 -0.73 15.40
C ILE A 159 -2.00 -1.92 14.98
N VAL A 160 -2.44 -2.71 14.01
CA VAL A 160 -1.68 -3.86 13.48
C VAL A 160 -0.36 -3.39 12.85
N VAL A 161 -0.39 -2.29 12.11
CA VAL A 161 0.81 -1.70 11.50
C VAL A 161 1.75 -1.14 12.56
N MET A 162 1.25 -0.41 13.55
CA MET A 162 2.04 0.27 14.57
C MET A 162 2.71 -0.71 15.56
N LEU A 163 2.11 -1.86 15.81
CA LEU A 163 2.68 -2.91 16.67
C LEU A 163 3.73 -3.77 15.96
N ARG A 164 4.07 -3.47 14.71
CA ARG A 164 5.11 -4.17 13.97
C ARG A 164 6.43 -4.18 14.74
N GLY A 165 7.02 -5.37 14.90
CA GLY A 165 8.28 -5.56 15.62
C GLY A 165 8.19 -5.38 17.15
N ARG A 166 7.00 -5.10 17.70
CA ARG A 166 6.74 -5.01 19.14
C ARG A 166 6.05 -6.25 19.70
N ILE A 167 5.31 -6.96 18.86
CA ILE A 167 4.68 -8.24 19.18
C ILE A 167 5.12 -9.31 18.19
N ALA A 168 5.02 -10.59 18.57
CA ALA A 168 5.27 -11.69 17.65
C ALA A 168 4.32 -11.65 16.45
N ASP A 169 4.79 -12.17 15.30
CA ASP A 169 4.05 -12.16 14.04
C ASP A 169 2.71 -12.91 14.15
N GLU A 170 2.64 -13.98 14.95
CA GLU A 170 1.39 -14.73 15.17
C GLU A 170 0.33 -13.88 15.89
N ASN A 171 0.73 -13.09 16.88
CA ASN A 171 -0.15 -12.17 17.59
C ASN A 171 -0.61 -11.04 16.67
N ARG A 172 0.27 -10.59 15.78
CA ARG A 172 -0.03 -9.57 14.79
C ARG A 172 -0.98 -10.04 13.70
N GLU A 173 -0.82 -11.28 13.23
CA GLU A 173 -1.74 -11.94 12.31
C GLU A 173 -3.13 -12.09 12.93
N PHE A 174 -3.20 -12.50 14.20
CA PHE A 174 -4.46 -12.54 14.95
C PHE A 174 -5.16 -11.17 15.02
N LEU A 175 -4.42 -10.09 15.33
CA LEU A 175 -4.98 -8.74 15.32
C LEU A 175 -5.47 -8.33 13.92
N ARG A 176 -4.75 -8.72 12.87
CA ARG A 176 -5.18 -8.48 11.48
C ARG A 176 -6.50 -9.17 11.18
N ASP A 177 -6.65 -10.44 11.56
CA ASP A 177 -7.89 -11.20 11.38
C ASP A 177 -9.07 -10.55 12.11
N LEU A 178 -8.83 -9.98 13.30
CA LEU A 178 -9.86 -9.26 14.05
C LEU A 178 -10.29 -7.97 13.34
N ALA A 179 -9.34 -7.17 12.87
CA ALA A 179 -9.63 -5.95 12.12
C ALA A 179 -10.44 -6.28 10.84
N GLU A 180 -10.07 -7.33 10.11
CA GLU A 180 -10.79 -7.79 8.92
C GLU A 180 -12.21 -8.30 9.23
N GLN A 181 -12.43 -8.84 10.43
CA GLN A 181 -13.75 -9.22 10.94
C GLN A 181 -14.59 -8.03 11.44
N GLY A 182 -14.03 -6.83 11.44
CA GLY A 182 -14.71 -5.60 11.86
C GLY A 182 -14.68 -5.37 13.37
N ALA A 183 -13.65 -5.85 14.07
CA ALA A 183 -13.40 -5.48 15.46
C ALA A 183 -13.22 -3.96 15.57
N ASP A 184 -13.79 -3.37 16.63
CA ASP A 184 -13.65 -1.95 16.86
C ASP A 184 -12.31 -1.60 17.52
N LEU A 185 -12.04 -0.30 17.64
CA LEU A 185 -10.77 0.19 18.16
C LEU A 185 -10.52 -0.25 19.62
N GLU A 186 -11.56 -0.33 20.46
CA GLU A 186 -11.43 -0.68 21.87
C GLU A 186 -11.06 -2.16 22.01
N ASP A 187 -11.73 -3.03 21.24
CA ASP A 187 -11.40 -4.46 21.16
C ASP A 187 -9.96 -4.66 20.69
N MET A 188 -9.54 -3.94 19.65
CA MET A 188 -8.19 -4.02 19.11
C MET A 188 -7.14 -3.60 20.13
N ILE A 189 -7.36 -2.52 20.87
CA ILE A 189 -6.46 -2.09 21.95
C ILE A 189 -6.40 -3.15 23.07
N GLY A 190 -7.54 -3.75 23.45
CA GLY A 190 -7.58 -4.79 24.47
C GLY A 190 -6.76 -6.04 24.10
N HIS A 191 -6.87 -6.48 22.85
CA HIS A 191 -6.09 -7.60 22.33
C HIS A 191 -4.60 -7.24 22.18
N ALA A 192 -4.28 -6.05 21.69
CA ALA A 192 -2.90 -5.54 21.62
C ALA A 192 -2.24 -5.49 23.00
N TYR A 193 -2.98 -5.01 24.02
CA TYR A 193 -2.50 -4.94 25.39
C TYR A 193 -2.15 -6.33 25.93
N SER A 194 -3.02 -7.31 25.66
CA SER A 194 -2.81 -8.70 26.08
C SER A 194 -1.58 -9.31 25.39
N ALA A 195 -1.41 -9.09 24.09
CA ALA A 195 -0.24 -9.55 23.35
C ALA A 195 1.06 -8.96 23.92
N LEU A 196 1.11 -7.65 24.16
CA LEU A 196 2.30 -6.99 24.74
C LEU A 196 2.68 -7.56 26.12
N LEU A 197 1.70 -7.88 26.97
CA LEU A 197 1.96 -8.54 28.26
C LEU A 197 2.57 -9.93 28.09
N GLU A 198 2.10 -10.70 27.10
CA GLU A 198 2.62 -12.04 26.81
C GLU A 198 4.08 -12.00 26.33
N GLU A 199 4.46 -10.96 25.60
CA GLU A 199 5.85 -10.70 25.16
C GLU A 199 6.74 -10.12 26.29
N GLY A 200 6.15 -9.77 27.44
CA GLY A 200 6.87 -9.19 28.58
C GLY A 200 7.16 -7.69 28.44
N GLU A 201 6.49 -7.01 27.51
CA GLU A 201 6.54 -5.56 27.34
C GLU A 201 5.61 -4.85 28.35
N ASP A 202 5.85 -3.57 28.59
CA ASP A 202 4.92 -2.69 29.32
C ASP A 202 3.92 -2.08 28.32
N PRO A 203 2.65 -2.55 28.29
CA PRO A 203 1.72 -2.13 27.24
C PRO A 203 1.37 -0.65 27.33
N GLU A 204 1.31 -0.07 28.53
CA GLU A 204 1.03 1.36 28.68
C GLU A 204 2.16 2.20 28.07
N SER A 205 3.41 1.82 28.34
CA SER A 205 4.58 2.49 27.77
C SER A 205 4.62 2.34 26.24
N VAL A 206 4.42 1.13 25.72
CA VAL A 206 4.49 0.87 24.27
C VAL A 206 3.36 1.57 23.52
N LEU A 207 2.12 1.45 23.98
CA LEU A 207 0.98 2.08 23.32
C LEU A 207 1.04 3.61 23.39
N ALA A 208 1.60 4.19 24.46
CA ALA A 208 1.86 5.62 24.55
C ALA A 208 3.01 6.07 23.63
N GLU A 209 4.10 5.30 23.53
CA GLU A 209 5.20 5.54 22.59
C GLU A 209 4.71 5.55 21.14
N LEU A 210 3.79 4.65 20.82
CA LEU A 210 3.15 4.57 19.52
C LEU A 210 2.04 5.62 19.33
N GLY A 211 1.71 6.43 20.33
CA GLY A 211 0.63 7.43 20.22
C GLY A 211 -0.78 6.83 20.10
N ILE A 212 -0.95 5.53 20.40
CA ILE A 212 -2.25 4.83 20.41
C ILE A 212 -3.06 5.25 21.64
N LEU A 213 -2.41 5.34 22.80
CA LEU A 213 -3.01 5.89 24.01
C LEU A 213 -2.59 7.36 24.14
N GLN A 214 -3.57 8.26 24.16
CA GLN A 214 -3.33 9.63 24.59
C GLN A 214 -3.31 9.65 26.13
N GLY A 215 -2.17 10.01 26.70
CA GLY A 215 -2.01 10.24 28.15
C GLY A 215 -2.75 11.46 28.66
#